data_AF-A0A936G4E7-F1
#
_entry.id   AF-A0A936G4E7-F1
#
_cell.length_a   1.000
_cell.length_b   1.000
_cell.length_c   1.000
_cell.angle_alpha   90.00
_cell.angle_beta   90.00
_cell.angle_gamma   90.00
#
_symmetry.space_group_name_H-M   'P 1'
#
loop_
_entity.id
_entity.type
_entity.pdbx_description
1 polymer ?
#
loop_
_entity_poly.entity_id
_entity_poly.type
_entity_poly.pdbx_seq_one_letter_code
_entity_poly.pdbx_strand_id
1 'polypeptide(L)'
;MGEALTQVHFPDSQARLKLARERLGFDEIFYLQMGVMRQKRDWKSVDGRRFPISDEWLVARLGTLPFTLTSAQLTSLDDIRKDLDSGKPMEQTRARRCRFG
;
A
#
# COMPACT_ATOMS: atom_id res chain seq x y z
N MET A 1 15.25 -7.18 23.92
CA MET A 1 14.53 -8.45 23.74
C MET A 1 14.62 -9.33 24.99
N GLY A 2 15.82 -9.76 25.42
CA GLY A 2 15.97 -10.66 26.58
C GLY A 2 15.38 -10.15 27.90
N GLU A 3 15.53 -8.85 28.21
CA GLU A 3 14.94 -8.25 29.41
C GLU A 3 13.40 -8.26 29.38
N ALA A 4 12.79 -7.83 28.27
CA ALA A 4 11.32 -7.82 28.13
C ALA A 4 10.73 -9.23 28.20
N LEU A 5 11.39 -10.22 27.60
CA LEU A 5 10.97 -11.62 27.70
C LEU A 5 11.02 -12.11 29.16
N THR A 6 12.12 -11.81 29.85
CA THR A 6 12.28 -12.15 31.27
C THR A 6 11.20 -11.48 32.12
N GLN A 7 10.92 -10.20 31.91
CA GLN A 7 9.94 -9.43 32.68
C GLN A 7 8.48 -9.82 32.38
N VAL A 8 8.19 -10.47 31.24
CA VAL A 8 6.86 -11.05 30.98
C VAL A 8 6.66 -12.37 31.74
N HIS A 9 7.70 -13.18 31.88
CA HIS A 9 7.63 -14.46 32.60
C HIS A 9 7.83 -14.31 34.11
N PHE A 10 8.73 -13.44 34.53
CA PHE A 10 9.13 -13.17 35.92
C PHE A 10 9.26 -11.65 36.15
N PRO A 11 8.15 -10.93 36.35
CA PRO A 11 8.18 -9.48 36.49
C PRO A 11 8.72 -9.04 37.85
N ASP A 12 9.65 -8.08 37.85
CA ASP A 12 10.12 -7.44 39.08
C ASP A 12 9.05 -6.51 39.70
N SER A 13 8.12 -6.02 38.88
CA SER A 13 6.97 -5.22 39.31
C SER A 13 5.88 -5.17 38.23
N GLN A 14 4.67 -4.76 38.61
CA GLN A 14 3.57 -4.53 37.67
C GLN A 14 3.90 -3.46 36.61
N ALA A 15 4.67 -2.43 36.98
CA ALA A 15 5.13 -1.41 36.05
C ALA A 15 6.09 -1.99 35.00
N ARG A 16 7.03 -2.84 35.43
CA ARG A 16 7.96 -3.53 34.52
C ARG A 16 7.25 -4.53 33.61
N LEU A 17 6.27 -5.27 34.13
CA LEU A 17 5.42 -6.15 33.32
C LEU A 17 4.70 -5.39 32.20
N LYS A 18 4.12 -4.23 32.52
CA LYS A 18 3.41 -3.39 31.55
C LYS A 18 4.34 -2.93 30.43
N LEU A 19 5.52 -2.39 30.77
CA LEU A 19 6.51 -1.94 29.80
C LEU A 19 7.01 -3.10 28.92
N ALA A 20 7.22 -4.28 29.50
CA ALA A 20 7.65 -5.46 28.76
C ALA A 20 6.60 -5.91 27.74
N ARG A 21 5.31 -5.88 28.10
CA ARG A 21 4.19 -6.18 27.18
C ARG A 21 4.07 -5.16 26.06
N GLU A 22 4.16 -3.87 26.37
CA GLU A 22 4.15 -2.81 25.35
C GLU A 22 5.31 -2.96 24.37
N ARG A 23 6.51 -3.27 24.88
CA ARG A 23 7.70 -3.49 24.05
C ARG A 23 7.51 -4.67 23.10
N LEU A 24 7.03 -5.80 23.59
CA LEU A 24 6.80 -6.99 22.76
C LEU A 24 5.70 -6.76 21.71
N GLY A 25 4.61 -6.09 22.09
CA GLY A 25 3.54 -5.74 21.14
C GLY A 25 4.03 -4.79 20.05
N PHE A 26 4.86 -3.81 20.39
CA PHE A 26 5.53 -2.97 19.40
C PHE A 26 6.44 -3.79 18.49
N ASP A 27 7.28 -4.66 19.06
CA ASP A 27 8.23 -5.46 18.30
C ASP A 27 7.50 -6.38 17.29
N GLU A 28 6.38 -6.99 17.67
CA GLU A 28 5.55 -7.80 16.77
C GLU A 28 5.04 -6.99 15.57
N ILE A 29 4.41 -5.83 15.83
CA ILE A 29 3.91 -4.96 14.76
C ILE A 29 5.06 -4.47 13.90
N PHE A 30 6.19 -4.10 14.50
CA PHE A 30 7.37 -3.63 13.78
C PHE A 30 7.89 -4.70 12.81
N TYR A 31 8.03 -5.96 13.26
CA TYR A 31 8.46 -7.05 12.38
C TYR A 31 7.45 -7.33 11.26
N LEU A 32 6.15 -7.28 11.56
CA LEU A 32 5.11 -7.42 10.54
C LEU A 32 5.24 -6.33 9.46
N GLN A 33 5.41 -5.06 9.86
CA GLN A 33 5.58 -3.95 8.93
C GLN A 33 6.85 -4.09 8.10
N MET A 34 7.96 -4.55 8.69
CA MET A 34 9.19 -4.85 7.96
C MET A 34 8.97 -5.93 6.88
N GLY A 35 8.20 -6.97 7.20
CA GLY A 35 7.79 -8.00 6.23
C GLY A 35 6.97 -7.44 5.07
N VAL A 36 5.97 -6.60 5.36
CA VAL A 36 5.13 -5.93 4.34
C VAL A 36 5.99 -5.03 3.44
N MET A 37 6.88 -4.24 4.01
CA MET A 37 7.77 -3.36 3.24
C MET A 37 8.71 -4.15 2.33
N ARG A 38 9.26 -5.27 2.82
CA ARG A 38 10.09 -6.17 2.01
C ARG A 38 9.28 -6.73 0.83
N GLN A 39 8.09 -7.25 1.08
CA GLN A 39 7.21 -7.78 0.02
C GLN A 39 6.88 -6.69 -1.02
N LYS A 40 6.56 -5.47 -0.57
CA LYS A 40 6.30 -4.33 -1.46
C LYS A 40 7.51 -3.98 -2.33
N ARG A 41 8.71 -4.01 -1.77
CA ARG A 41 9.96 -3.74 -2.50
C ARG A 41 10.20 -4.84 -3.54
N ASP A 42 10.07 -6.10 -3.13
CA ASP A 42 10.33 -7.24 -4.00
C ASP A 42 9.32 -7.25 -5.18
N TRP A 43 8.04 -6.93 -4.94
CA TRP A 43 7.03 -6.71 -5.99
C TRP A 43 7.41 -5.59 -6.98
N LYS A 44 7.97 -4.48 -6.49
CA LYS A 44 8.40 -3.35 -7.34
C LYS A 44 9.69 -3.59 -8.12
N SER A 45 10.47 -4.58 -7.72
CA SER A 45 11.74 -4.92 -8.37
C SER A 45 11.58 -5.78 -9.63
N VAL A 46 10.39 -6.33 -9.85
CA VAL A 46 10.07 -7.07 -11.07
C VAL A 46 9.76 -6.07 -12.17
N ASP A 47 10.29 -6.29 -13.37
CA ASP A 47 9.92 -5.50 -14.54
C ASP A 47 8.49 -5.85 -14.99
N GLY A 48 7.64 -4.82 -15.09
CA GLY A 48 6.27 -4.92 -15.57
C GLY A 48 6.17 -4.62 -17.06
N ARG A 49 5.23 -5.28 -17.75
CA ARG A 49 4.90 -4.92 -19.13
C ARG A 49 4.26 -3.52 -19.14
N ARG A 50 4.78 -2.64 -20.00
CA ARG A 50 4.19 -1.32 -20.23
C ARG A 50 2.97 -1.41 -21.15
N PHE A 51 1.95 -0.64 -20.82
CA PHE A 51 0.75 -0.46 -21.64
C PHE A 51 0.54 1.04 -21.91
N PRO A 52 1.25 1.61 -22.91
CA PRO A 52 1.04 2.99 -23.29
C PRO A 52 -0.36 3.14 -23.90
N ILE A 53 -1.11 4.14 -23.44
CA ILE A 53 -2.44 4.50 -23.94
C ILE A 53 -2.34 5.92 -24.49
N SER A 54 -2.69 6.12 -25.76
CA SER A 54 -2.62 7.43 -26.40
C SER A 54 -3.74 8.35 -25.93
N ASP A 55 -3.48 9.66 -25.95
CA ASP A 55 -4.46 10.69 -25.61
C ASP A 55 -5.66 10.62 -26.57
N GLU A 56 -5.41 10.39 -27.86
CA GLU A 56 -6.45 10.33 -28.89
C GLU A 56 -7.41 9.18 -28.64
N TRP A 57 -6.89 7.99 -28.31
CA TRP A 57 -7.72 6.83 -28.00
C TRP A 57 -8.59 7.08 -26.77
N LEU A 58 -8.01 7.68 -25.73
CA LEU A 58 -8.72 7.97 -24.49
C LEU A 58 -9.82 9.01 -24.71
N VAL A 59 -9.53 10.12 -25.40
CA VAL A 59 -10.51 11.16 -25.71
C VAL A 59 -11.64 10.61 -26.58
N ALA A 60 -11.31 9.82 -27.60
CA ALA A 60 -12.33 9.17 -28.44
C ALA A 60 -13.23 8.24 -27.62
N ARG A 61 -12.66 7.47 -26.69
CA ARG A 61 -13.44 6.57 -25.83
C ARG A 61 -14.32 7.33 -24.85
N LEU A 62 -13.80 8.38 -24.21
CA LEU A 62 -14.56 9.21 -23.27
C LEU A 62 -15.72 9.93 -23.96
N GLY A 63 -15.54 10.37 -25.22
CA GLY A 63 -16.59 11.01 -26.01
C GLY A 63 -17.78 10.10 -26.35
N THR A 64 -17.66 8.78 -26.20
CA THR A 64 -18.77 7.83 -26.42
C THR A 64 -19.67 7.63 -25.20
N LEU A 65 -19.27 8.14 -24.02
CA LEU A 65 -20.03 7.95 -22.80
C LEU A 65 -21.23 8.91 -22.75
N PRO A 66 -22.43 8.44 -22.34
CA PRO A 66 -23.62 9.28 -22.25
C PRO A 66 -23.65 10.17 -20.99
N PHE A 67 -22.49 10.43 -20.39
CA PHE A 67 -22.33 11.24 -19.18
C PHE A 67 -20.91 11.83 -19.10
N THR A 68 -20.79 12.94 -18.38
CA THR A 68 -19.50 13.57 -18.08
C THR A 68 -18.89 12.95 -16.85
N LEU A 69 -17.60 12.61 -16.92
CA LEU A 69 -16.86 12.13 -15.76
C LEU A 69 -16.69 13.22 -14.70
N THR A 70 -16.70 12.83 -13.43
CA THR A 70 -16.34 13.72 -12.33
C THR A 70 -14.83 14.00 -12.35
N SER A 71 -14.43 15.08 -11.67
CA SER A 71 -13.01 15.38 -11.47
C SER A 71 -12.25 14.21 -10.82
N ALA A 72 -12.85 13.56 -9.82
CA ALA A 72 -12.27 12.40 -9.16
C ALA A 72 -12.06 11.21 -10.11
N GLN A 73 -13.00 10.97 -11.03
CA GLN A 73 -12.90 9.91 -12.04
C GLN A 73 -11.79 10.22 -13.06
N LEU A 74 -11.66 11.47 -13.51
CA LEU A 74 -10.60 11.89 -14.42
C LEU A 74 -9.21 11.73 -13.79
N THR A 75 -9.04 12.16 -12.53
CA THR A 75 -7.79 11.94 -11.78
C THR A 75 -7.46 10.46 -11.67
N SER A 76 -8.46 9.62 -11.38
CA SER A 76 -8.27 8.18 -11.27
C SER A 76 -7.85 7.52 -12.59
N LEU A 77 -8.37 8.00 -13.72
CA LEU A 77 -7.97 7.52 -15.05
C LEU A 77 -6.52 7.87 -15.37
N ASP A 78 -6.09 9.09 -15.06
CA ASP A 78 -4.69 9.52 -15.26
C ASP A 78 -3.73 8.72 -14.36
N ASP A 79 -4.10 8.48 -13.10
CA ASP A 79 -3.33 7.63 -12.18
C ASP A 79 -3.18 6.19 -12.72
N ILE A 80 -4.27 5.58 -13.20
CA ILE A 80 -4.26 4.24 -13.79
C ILE A 80 -3.38 4.21 -15.05
N ARG A 81 -3.48 5.23 -15.90
CA ARG A 81 -2.68 5.32 -17.13
C ARG A 81 -1.19 5.37 -16.82
N LYS A 82 -0.80 6.21 -15.86
CA LYS A 82 0.59 6.31 -15.40
C LYS A 82 1.09 5.01 -14.78
N ASP A 83 0.26 4.31 -14.02
CA ASP A 83 0.64 3.04 -13.39
C ASP A 83 0.87 1.94 -14.45
N LEU A 84 -0.01 1.88 -15.45
CA LEU A 84 0.08 0.94 -16.58
C LEU A 84 1.31 1.15 -17.47
N ASP A 85 1.76 2.39 -17.64
CA ASP A 85 2.96 2.72 -18.43
C ASP A 85 4.26 2.75 -17.60
N SER A 86 4.17 2.62 -16.28
CA SER A 86 5.32 2.76 -15.36
C SER A 86 6.43 1.72 -15.55
N GLY A 87 6.15 0.62 -16.24
CA GLY A 87 7.07 -0.52 -16.39
C GLY A 87 7.28 -1.30 -15.10
N LYS A 88 6.42 -1.10 -14.10
CA LYS A 88 6.38 -1.86 -12.85
C LYS A 88 5.02 -2.55 -12.74
N PRO A 89 4.92 -3.68 -12.02
CA PRO A 89 3.65 -4.30 -11.73
C PRO A 89 2.70 -3.31 -11.04
N MET A 90 1.49 -3.16 -11.59
CA MET A 90 0.46 -2.27 -11.08
C MET A 90 0.17 -2.57 -9.60
N GLU A 91 0.08 -1.54 -8.76
CA GLU A 91 -0.35 -1.71 -7.37
C GLU A 91 -1.88 -1.88 -7.32
N GLN A 92 -2.36 -3.11 -7.11
CA GLN A 92 -3.79 -3.47 -7.11
C GLN A 92 -4.66 -2.62 -6.15
N THR A 93 -4.08 -2.01 -5.13
CA THR A 93 -4.76 -1.15 -4.15
C THR A 93 -5.00 0.30 -4.59
N ARG A 94 -4.36 0.81 -5.66
CA ARG A 94 -4.69 2.15 -6.21
C ARG A 94 -6.12 2.20 -6.75
N ALA A 95 -6.62 1.10 -7.31
CA ALA A 95 -8.01 0.96 -7.77
C ALA A 95 -9.08 1.01 -6.65
N ARG A 96 -8.69 0.95 -5.36
CA ARG A 96 -9.63 1.01 -4.23
C ARG A 96 -9.81 2.39 -3.62
N ARG A 97 -8.93 3.36 -3.95
CA ARG A 97 -8.97 4.71 -3.38
C ARG A 97 -10.12 5.56 -3.93
N CYS A 98 -10.69 5.17 -5.07
CA CYS A 98 -11.85 5.84 -5.70
C CYS A 98 -13.21 5.53 -5.05
N ARG A 99 -13.25 4.76 -3.94
CA ARG A 99 -14.50 4.37 -3.28
C ARG A 99 -14.84 5.20 -2.02
N PHE A 100 -13.96 6.09 -1.60
CA PHE A 100 -14.18 6.99 -0.47
C PHE A 100 -13.55 8.35 -0.79
N GLY A 101 -14.34 9.23 -1.38
CA GLY A 101 -14.01 10.61 -1.72
C GLY A 101 -15.21 11.30 -2.32
#